data_AF-A0A1V9HFU4-F1
#
_entry.id   AF-A0A1V9HFU4-F1
#
_cell.length_a   1.000
_cell.length_b   1.000
_cell.length_c   1.000
_cell.angle_alpha   90.00
_cell.angle_beta   90.00
_cell.angle_gamma   90.00
#
_symmetry.space_group_name_H-M   'P 1'
#
loop_
_entity.id
_entity.type
_entity.pdbx_description
1 polymer ?
#
loop_
_entity_poly.entity_id
_entity_poly.type
_entity_poly.pdbx_seq_one_letter_code
_entity_poly.pdbx_strand_id
1 'polypeptide(L)'
;MLDGQEHLVKTGISRSLLGQAVACCAKGQVEKATKRLGYIVGSAARLLEGAIDKQATQQRLTLAFHAFLDTEKGKEMAEKAKTGALDIDDVCRIHDSLVAADPRLRNPLGIPILFDVINVAAAQDLVNALQECYLSRQHIPDSSLLTLPSNALIASRLIHDAQPLDTFLTKAFLSPEVSLAQAKQAAARVESAAPDSGAQADELAEDRALLARINDPVNLRAGKQALVDTLRHNGLDGLFASLLVRLTLGEASDLGPDNMLVVSGEDARHKVISIDVTGFRYDREQDVPSDPRFRHGWGDVIRAPASALDVLLHKSVMSDRYATGLKSVHAMVIQAIGEALDGQARPEVEMVKQWYAALDVNSATASLRSLGDQLKGMSAAGWMPDAALVNQVLARNSSFLNNVVQTSRK
;
A
#
# COMPACT_ATOMS: atom_id res chain seq x y z
N MET A 1 -8.81 -3.16 23.97
CA MET A 1 -10.23 -3.52 23.97
C MET A 1 -10.83 -2.76 22.81
N LEU A 2 -11.35 -3.45 21.77
CA LEU A 2 -11.98 -2.77 20.63
C LEU A 2 -13.28 -2.15 21.13
N ASP A 3 -13.45 -0.85 20.93
CA ASP A 3 -14.40 0.06 21.57
C ASP A 3 -15.81 0.04 20.96
N GLY A 4 -16.24 -1.11 20.42
CA GLY A 4 -17.54 -1.26 19.76
C GLY A 4 -17.62 -0.59 18.37
N GLN A 5 -16.51 -0.02 17.87
CA GLN A 5 -16.41 0.53 16.52
C GLN A 5 -16.01 -0.55 15.50
N GLU A 6 -16.43 -0.39 14.25
CA GLU A 6 -16.08 -1.33 13.17
C GLU A 6 -14.62 -1.17 12.75
N HIS A 7 -13.93 -2.30 12.58
CA HIS A 7 -12.52 -2.34 12.20
C HIS A 7 -12.32 -3.19 10.96
N LEU A 8 -11.47 -2.70 10.05
CA LEU A 8 -10.93 -3.49 8.96
C LEU A 8 -9.74 -4.30 9.49
N VAL A 9 -9.78 -5.62 9.32
CA VAL A 9 -8.72 -6.52 9.81
C VAL A 9 -7.93 -7.11 8.64
N LYS A 10 -6.59 -7.06 8.71
CA LYS A 10 -5.67 -7.52 7.64
C LYS A 10 -4.57 -8.43 8.16
N THR A 11 -4.18 -9.41 7.34
CA THR A 11 -3.22 -10.49 7.66
C THR A 11 -1.78 -10.22 7.22
N GLY A 12 -1.52 -9.01 6.71
CA GLY A 12 -0.30 -8.70 5.97
C GLY A 12 -0.37 -9.17 4.52
N ILE A 13 0.32 -8.43 3.64
CA ILE A 13 0.28 -8.65 2.19
C ILE A 13 0.98 -9.97 1.82
N SER A 14 2.01 -10.35 2.56
CA SER A 14 2.80 -11.56 2.29
C SER A 14 1.98 -12.85 2.45
N ARG A 15 1.05 -12.91 3.40
CA ARG A 15 0.07 -14.00 3.52
C ARG A 15 -0.94 -13.96 2.38
N SER A 16 -1.48 -12.77 2.07
CA SER A 16 -2.40 -12.61 0.94
C SER A 16 -1.79 -13.12 -0.38
N LEU A 17 -0.49 -12.91 -0.61
CA LEU A 17 0.21 -13.42 -1.79
C LEU A 17 0.20 -14.95 -1.90
N LEU A 18 0.18 -15.70 -0.79
CA LEU A 18 0.04 -17.16 -0.81
C LEU A 18 -1.35 -17.57 -1.30
N GLY A 19 -2.42 -16.97 -0.76
CA GLY A 19 -3.79 -17.21 -1.22
C GLY A 19 -3.99 -16.84 -2.69
N GLN A 20 -3.41 -15.70 -3.11
CA GLN A 20 -3.41 -15.29 -4.51
C GLN A 20 -2.66 -16.28 -5.41
N ALA A 21 -1.53 -16.84 -4.96
CA ALA A 21 -0.80 -17.86 -5.71
C ALA A 21 -1.65 -19.12 -5.91
N VAL A 22 -2.39 -19.57 -4.87
CA VAL A 22 -3.34 -20.69 -4.99
C VAL A 22 -4.42 -20.37 -6.00
N ALA A 23 -5.04 -19.19 -5.92
CA ALA A 23 -6.07 -18.75 -6.86
C ALA A 23 -5.55 -18.67 -8.31
N CYS A 24 -4.31 -18.23 -8.52
CA CYS A 24 -3.66 -18.23 -9.83
C CYS A 24 -3.48 -19.66 -10.35
N CYS A 25 -2.95 -20.58 -9.55
CA CYS A 25 -2.81 -21.99 -9.95
C CYS A 25 -4.15 -22.66 -10.25
N ALA A 26 -5.18 -22.41 -9.43
CA ALA A 26 -6.53 -22.93 -9.65
C ALA A 26 -7.17 -22.47 -10.97
N LYS A 27 -6.69 -21.34 -11.52
CA LYS A 27 -7.09 -20.76 -12.81
C LYS A 27 -6.12 -21.11 -13.95
N GLY A 28 -5.16 -22.01 -13.73
CA GLY A 28 -4.13 -22.37 -14.72
C GLY A 28 -3.06 -21.31 -14.95
N GLN A 29 -2.99 -20.27 -14.11
CA GLN A 29 -2.07 -19.12 -14.27
C GLN A 29 -0.76 -19.32 -13.49
N VAL A 30 -0.05 -20.41 -13.78
CA VAL A 30 1.15 -20.83 -13.01
C VAL A 30 2.23 -19.75 -12.97
N GLU A 31 2.52 -19.07 -14.09
CA GLU A 31 3.52 -18.00 -14.13
C GLU A 31 3.18 -16.83 -13.18
N LYS A 32 1.88 -16.47 -13.09
CA LYS A 32 1.42 -15.45 -12.15
C LYS A 32 1.58 -15.91 -10.71
N ALA A 33 1.30 -17.18 -10.41
CA ALA A 33 1.53 -17.75 -9.09
C ALA A 33 3.02 -17.70 -8.71
N THR A 34 3.92 -18.13 -9.60
CA THR A 34 5.38 -18.05 -9.38
C THR A 34 5.86 -16.62 -9.13
N LYS A 35 5.28 -15.65 -9.86
CA LYS A 35 5.57 -14.22 -9.63
C LYS A 35 5.12 -13.75 -8.24
N ARG A 36 3.97 -14.21 -7.73
CA ARG A 36 3.49 -13.91 -6.37
C ARG A 36 4.41 -14.50 -5.30
N LEU A 37 4.86 -15.75 -5.46
CA LEU A 37 5.84 -16.38 -4.57
C LEU A 37 7.19 -15.64 -4.59
N GLY A 38 7.62 -15.21 -5.78
CA GLY A 38 8.83 -14.40 -5.96
C GLY A 38 8.78 -13.06 -5.20
N TYR A 39 7.61 -12.44 -5.05
CA TYR A 39 7.44 -11.24 -4.23
C TYR A 39 7.67 -11.51 -2.74
N ILE A 40 7.19 -12.64 -2.21
CA ILE A 40 7.41 -13.01 -0.81
C ILE A 40 8.91 -13.18 -0.54
N VAL A 41 9.60 -13.95 -1.39
CA VAL A 41 11.05 -14.19 -1.23
C VAL A 41 11.86 -12.91 -1.48
N GLY A 42 11.45 -12.08 -2.43
CA GLY A 42 12.05 -10.77 -2.67
C GLY A 42 11.99 -9.87 -1.42
N SER A 43 10.82 -9.81 -0.77
CA SER A 43 10.64 -9.09 0.49
C SER A 43 11.53 -9.65 1.60
N ALA A 44 11.62 -10.97 1.74
CA ALA A 44 12.48 -11.60 2.74
C ALA A 44 13.97 -11.31 2.48
N ALA A 45 14.45 -11.49 1.25
CA ALA A 45 15.86 -11.32 0.89
C ALA A 45 16.35 -9.89 1.19
N ARG A 46 15.50 -8.91 0.91
CA ARG A 46 15.74 -7.52 1.25
C ARG A 46 15.81 -7.30 2.76
N LEU A 47 14.83 -7.79 3.52
CA LEU A 47 14.77 -7.56 4.96
C LEU A 47 15.93 -8.22 5.71
N LEU A 48 16.50 -9.25 5.10
CA LEU A 48 17.56 -10.08 5.66
C LEU A 48 18.96 -9.81 5.05
N GLU A 49 19.10 -8.82 4.15
CA GLU A 49 20.36 -8.30 3.59
C GLU A 49 21.43 -9.36 3.27
N GLY A 50 21.07 -10.33 2.43
CA GLY A 50 22.01 -11.37 1.98
C GLY A 50 22.16 -12.58 2.92
N ALA A 51 21.44 -12.61 4.04
CA ALA A 51 21.37 -13.81 4.89
C ALA A 51 20.59 -14.97 4.24
N ILE A 52 19.93 -14.74 3.09
CA ILE A 52 19.31 -15.78 2.29
C ILE A 52 19.75 -15.70 0.83
N ASP A 53 19.98 -16.86 0.21
CA ASP A 53 20.08 -16.99 -1.24
C ASP A 53 18.67 -16.87 -1.84
N LYS A 54 18.40 -15.74 -2.50
CA LYS A 54 17.10 -15.43 -3.10
C LYS A 54 16.67 -16.48 -4.12
N GLN A 55 17.57 -16.93 -4.98
CA GLN A 55 17.23 -17.86 -6.06
C GLN A 55 16.94 -19.25 -5.49
N ALA A 56 17.81 -19.75 -4.62
CA ALA A 56 17.62 -21.05 -3.98
C ALA A 56 16.37 -21.06 -3.09
N THR A 57 16.09 -19.96 -2.39
CA THR A 57 14.88 -19.83 -1.56
C THR A 57 13.61 -19.78 -2.40
N GLN A 58 13.63 -19.08 -3.53
CA GLN A 58 12.48 -19.02 -4.45
C GLN A 58 12.19 -20.39 -5.07
N GLN A 59 13.22 -21.13 -5.49
CA GLN A 59 13.06 -22.50 -5.98
C GLN A 59 12.48 -23.41 -4.91
N ARG A 60 13.02 -23.36 -3.68
CA ARG A 60 12.51 -24.12 -2.54
C ARG A 60 11.04 -23.84 -2.25
N LEU A 61 10.66 -22.56 -2.16
CA LEU A 61 9.27 -22.16 -1.92
C LEU A 61 8.35 -22.64 -3.04
N THR A 62 8.78 -22.51 -4.30
CA THR A 62 7.98 -22.93 -5.47
C THR A 62 7.73 -24.43 -5.46
N LEU A 63 8.77 -25.23 -5.18
CA LEU A 63 8.65 -26.70 -5.07
C LEU A 63 7.73 -27.12 -3.92
N ALA A 64 7.94 -26.55 -2.72
CA ALA A 64 7.09 -26.84 -1.56
C ALA A 64 5.63 -26.44 -1.81
N PHE A 65 5.41 -25.31 -2.50
CA PHE A 65 4.08 -24.82 -2.86
C PHE A 65 3.35 -25.74 -3.84
N HIS A 66 4.02 -26.20 -4.90
CA HIS A 66 3.41 -27.14 -5.84
C HIS A 66 3.15 -28.51 -5.18
N ALA A 67 4.10 -29.02 -4.39
CA ALA A 67 3.87 -30.25 -3.64
C ALA A 67 2.70 -30.12 -2.65
N PHE A 68 2.52 -28.95 -2.02
CA PHE A 68 1.37 -28.67 -1.19
C PHE A 68 0.05 -28.74 -1.98
N LEU A 69 0.00 -28.15 -3.19
CA LEU A 69 -1.19 -28.18 -4.05
C LEU A 69 -1.60 -29.61 -4.45
N ASP A 70 -0.65 -30.55 -4.50
CA ASP A 70 -0.93 -31.96 -4.81
C ASP A 70 -1.53 -32.75 -3.63
N THR A 71 -1.48 -32.18 -2.41
CA THR A 71 -2.11 -32.78 -1.22
C THR A 71 -3.62 -32.56 -1.21
N GLU A 72 -4.36 -33.37 -0.45
CA GLU A 72 -5.82 -33.18 -0.28
C GLU A 72 -6.18 -31.80 0.28
N LYS A 73 -5.38 -31.28 1.23
CA LYS A 73 -5.56 -29.91 1.76
C LYS A 73 -5.33 -28.85 0.68
N GLY A 74 -4.32 -29.03 -0.16
CA GLY A 74 -4.01 -28.12 -1.26
C GLY A 74 -5.12 -28.10 -2.31
N LYS A 75 -5.66 -29.26 -2.67
CA LYS A 75 -6.80 -29.39 -3.58
C LYS A 75 -8.06 -28.72 -3.03
N GLU A 76 -8.38 -28.92 -1.75
CA GLU A 76 -9.51 -28.25 -1.09
C GLU A 76 -9.39 -26.73 -1.18
N MET A 77 -8.20 -26.18 -0.88
CA MET A 77 -7.97 -24.75 -0.99
C MET A 77 -8.02 -24.23 -2.42
N ALA A 78 -7.53 -25.01 -3.39
CA ALA A 78 -7.63 -24.65 -4.80
C ALA A 78 -9.09 -24.55 -5.25
N GLU A 79 -9.97 -25.46 -4.81
CA GLU A 79 -11.40 -25.39 -5.09
C GLU A 79 -12.05 -24.16 -4.44
N LYS A 80 -11.77 -23.89 -3.15
CA LYS A 80 -12.23 -22.65 -2.48
C LYS A 80 -11.75 -21.39 -3.21
N ALA A 81 -10.52 -21.40 -3.72
CA ALA A 81 -9.95 -20.26 -4.41
C ALA A 81 -10.63 -19.94 -5.75
N LYS A 82 -11.26 -20.93 -6.40
CA LYS A 82 -12.03 -20.70 -7.64
C LYS A 82 -13.25 -19.82 -7.41
N THR A 83 -13.87 -19.94 -6.24
CA THR A 83 -15.08 -19.18 -5.87
C THR A 83 -14.77 -17.94 -5.04
N GLY A 84 -13.48 -17.65 -4.75
CA GLY A 84 -13.09 -16.53 -3.91
C GLY A 84 -13.40 -16.73 -2.42
N ALA A 85 -13.63 -17.97 -1.99
CA ALA A 85 -14.04 -18.31 -0.63
C ALA A 85 -12.88 -18.55 0.35
N LEU A 86 -11.63 -18.25 -0.06
CA LEU A 86 -10.48 -18.36 0.85
C LEU A 86 -10.58 -17.31 1.96
N ASP A 87 -10.52 -17.76 3.21
CA ASP A 87 -10.48 -16.90 4.37
C ASP A 87 -9.06 -16.79 4.99
N ILE A 88 -8.99 -16.06 6.10
CA ILE A 88 -7.78 -15.86 6.88
C ILE A 88 -7.17 -17.18 7.39
N ASP A 89 -8.01 -18.11 7.84
CA ASP A 89 -7.57 -19.37 8.43
C ASP A 89 -7.01 -20.30 7.35
N ASP A 90 -7.64 -20.31 6.17
CA ASP A 90 -7.15 -21.03 4.99
C ASP A 90 -5.74 -20.56 4.63
N VAL A 91 -5.50 -19.25 4.58
CA VAL A 91 -4.16 -18.71 4.26
C VAL A 91 -3.13 -19.04 5.36
N CYS A 92 -3.53 -19.04 6.64
CA CYS A 92 -2.66 -19.49 7.73
C CYS A 92 -2.27 -20.96 7.55
N ARG A 93 -3.23 -21.82 7.21
CA ARG A 93 -3.01 -23.25 6.97
C ARG A 93 -2.07 -23.51 5.78
N ILE A 94 -2.10 -22.68 4.72
CA ILE A 94 -1.11 -22.76 3.63
C ILE A 94 0.28 -22.56 4.22
N HIS A 95 0.48 -21.47 4.95
CA HIS A 95 1.77 -21.13 5.55
C HIS A 95 2.27 -22.25 6.48
N ASP A 96 1.43 -22.71 7.40
CA ASP A 96 1.79 -23.78 8.33
C ASP A 96 2.17 -25.07 7.61
N SER A 97 1.45 -25.42 6.53
CA SER A 97 1.76 -26.61 5.72
C SER A 97 3.09 -26.49 5.00
N LEU A 98 3.43 -25.30 4.47
CA LEU A 98 4.71 -25.06 3.81
C LEU A 98 5.89 -25.13 4.80
N VAL A 99 5.73 -24.56 5.99
CA VAL A 99 6.77 -24.61 7.04
C VAL A 99 6.93 -26.02 7.60
N ALA A 100 5.84 -26.77 7.77
CA ALA A 100 5.91 -28.16 8.17
C ALA A 100 6.61 -29.04 7.13
N ALA A 101 6.38 -28.77 5.83
CA ALA A 101 7.02 -29.50 4.74
C ALA A 101 8.52 -29.16 4.58
N ASP A 102 8.89 -27.89 4.74
CA ASP A 102 10.29 -27.46 4.75
C ASP A 102 10.52 -26.36 5.81
N PRO A 103 11.04 -26.71 7.00
CA PRO A 103 11.27 -25.76 8.09
C PRO A 103 12.18 -24.57 7.73
N ARG A 104 13.00 -24.69 6.68
CA ARG A 104 13.84 -23.58 6.18
C ARG A 104 13.03 -22.44 5.58
N LEU A 105 11.75 -22.67 5.26
CA LEU A 105 10.83 -21.64 4.76
C LEU A 105 10.26 -20.75 5.87
N ARG A 106 10.43 -21.12 7.15
CA ARG A 106 9.91 -20.35 8.29
C ARG A 106 10.32 -18.88 8.25
N ASN A 107 11.62 -18.60 8.16
CA ASN A 107 12.11 -17.21 8.15
C ASN A 107 11.73 -16.46 6.86
N PRO A 108 11.92 -17.04 5.65
CA PRO A 108 11.50 -16.38 4.41
C PRO A 108 10.01 -16.08 4.30
N LEU A 109 9.14 -16.89 4.91
CA LEU A 109 7.70 -16.64 4.92
C LEU A 109 7.29 -15.73 6.08
N GLY A 110 7.81 -15.97 7.28
CA GLY A 110 7.43 -15.25 8.50
C GLY A 110 7.93 -13.81 8.57
N ILE A 111 9.14 -13.51 8.10
CA ILE A 111 9.72 -12.15 8.21
C ILE A 111 8.90 -11.12 7.42
N PRO A 112 8.52 -11.36 6.16
CA PRO A 112 7.66 -10.44 5.41
C PRO A 112 6.30 -10.19 6.09
N ILE A 113 5.68 -11.23 6.66
CA ILE A 113 4.40 -11.12 7.39
C ILE A 113 4.57 -10.24 8.62
N LEU A 114 5.60 -10.53 9.41
CA LEU A 114 5.88 -9.79 10.62
C LEU A 114 6.18 -8.32 10.30
N PHE A 115 6.88 -8.07 9.21
CA PHE A 115 7.21 -6.71 8.77
C PHE A 115 6.01 -5.96 8.23
N ASP A 116 5.13 -6.61 7.45
CA ASP A 116 3.86 -6.01 7.02
C ASP A 116 3.07 -5.54 8.25
N VAL A 117 3.04 -6.35 9.31
CA VAL A 117 2.34 -6.06 10.56
C VAL A 117 3.03 -5.00 11.40
N ILE A 118 4.35 -5.12 11.59
CA ILE A 118 5.16 -4.18 12.37
C ILE A 118 5.09 -2.79 11.74
N ASN A 119 5.24 -2.72 10.43
CA ASN A 119 5.27 -1.43 9.78
C ASN A 119 3.92 -0.79 9.74
N VAL A 120 2.84 -1.53 9.48
CA VAL A 120 1.54 -0.88 9.50
C VAL A 120 1.25 -0.37 10.92
N ALA A 121 1.47 -1.16 11.97
CA ALA A 121 1.24 -0.67 13.33
C ALA A 121 2.13 0.55 13.67
N ALA A 122 3.46 0.42 13.52
CA ALA A 122 4.38 1.47 13.94
C ALA A 122 4.43 2.69 13.00
N ALA A 123 4.33 2.48 11.68
CA ALA A 123 4.29 3.59 10.73
C ALA A 123 2.93 4.29 10.77
N GLN A 124 1.82 3.57 10.98
CA GLN A 124 0.52 4.22 11.12
C GLN A 124 0.44 5.06 12.38
N ASP A 125 1.00 4.62 13.52
CA ASP A 125 1.10 5.45 14.73
C ASP A 125 1.85 6.76 14.46
N LEU A 126 2.97 6.66 13.73
CA LEU A 126 3.78 7.82 13.35
C LEU A 126 3.01 8.77 12.40
N VAL A 127 2.34 8.20 11.39
CA VAL A 127 1.48 8.93 10.45
C VAL A 127 0.32 9.61 11.17
N ASN A 128 -0.32 8.92 12.11
CA ASN A 128 -1.42 9.43 12.92
C ASN A 128 -0.96 10.63 13.77
N ALA A 129 0.19 10.52 14.43
CA ALA A 129 0.76 11.61 15.22
C ALA A 129 1.12 12.85 14.38
N LEU A 130 1.49 12.66 13.11
CA LEU A 130 1.64 13.77 12.17
C LEU A 130 0.29 14.33 11.73
N GLN A 131 -0.69 13.47 11.43
CA GLN A 131 -2.02 13.89 11.04
C GLN A 131 -2.72 14.71 12.13
N GLU A 132 -2.46 14.44 13.41
CA GLU A 132 -2.95 15.23 14.55
C GLU A 132 -2.52 16.71 14.50
N CYS A 133 -1.51 17.07 13.69
CA CYS A 133 -1.15 18.48 13.47
C CYS A 133 -2.20 19.26 12.66
N TYR A 134 -3.08 18.58 11.91
CA TYR A 134 -4.04 19.21 11.01
C TYR A 134 -5.41 18.50 10.93
N LEU A 135 -5.62 17.45 11.72
CA LEU A 135 -6.86 16.67 11.80
C LEU A 135 -7.26 16.38 13.24
N SER A 136 -8.55 16.48 13.53
CA SER A 136 -9.12 16.02 14.80
C SER A 136 -9.06 14.50 14.90
N ARG A 137 -8.80 13.99 16.10
CA ARG A 137 -8.58 12.55 16.37
C ARG A 137 -9.70 11.63 15.90
N GLN A 138 -10.95 12.10 15.88
CA GLN A 138 -12.09 11.33 15.35
C GLN A 138 -11.91 10.91 13.88
N HIS A 139 -11.20 11.72 13.09
CA HIS A 139 -10.90 11.49 11.67
C HIS A 139 -9.58 10.76 11.44
N ILE A 140 -8.88 10.31 12.48
CA ILE A 140 -7.60 9.61 12.37
C ILE A 140 -7.85 8.14 12.69
N PRO A 141 -7.52 7.20 11.78
CA PRO A 141 -7.73 5.78 12.03
C PRO A 141 -6.87 5.37 13.23
N ASP A 142 -7.35 4.47 14.08
CA ASP A 142 -6.43 3.75 14.96
C ASP A 142 -5.74 2.62 14.19
N SER A 143 -4.63 2.12 14.73
CA SER A 143 -4.03 0.88 14.27
C SER A 143 -3.68 0.04 15.49
N SER A 144 -4.31 -1.12 15.59
CA SER A 144 -4.08 -2.06 16.67
C SER A 144 -3.49 -3.35 16.12
N LEU A 145 -2.38 -3.78 16.72
CA LEU A 145 -1.88 -5.13 16.53
C LEU A 145 -2.79 -6.12 17.25
N LEU A 146 -3.33 -7.08 16.51
CA LEU A 146 -3.99 -8.25 17.08
C LEU A 146 -3.08 -9.46 16.96
N THR A 147 -2.67 -10.03 18.10
CA THR A 147 -1.85 -11.24 18.14
C THR A 147 -2.74 -12.46 18.36
N LEU A 148 -2.68 -13.41 17.42
CA LEU A 148 -3.35 -14.70 17.48
C LEU A 148 -2.27 -15.81 17.45
N PRO A 149 -2.49 -16.99 18.04
CA PRO A 149 -1.48 -18.05 18.06
C PRO A 149 -0.90 -18.40 16.66
N SER A 150 -1.72 -18.34 15.61
CA SER A 150 -1.35 -18.65 14.23
C SER A 150 -1.07 -17.42 13.36
N ASN A 151 -1.31 -16.20 13.85
CA ASN A 151 -1.24 -15.00 13.01
C ASN A 151 -1.02 -13.69 13.80
N ALA A 152 -0.48 -12.68 13.13
CA ALA A 152 -0.49 -11.32 13.62
C ALA A 152 -1.29 -10.48 12.61
N LEU A 153 -2.28 -9.73 13.09
CA LEU A 153 -3.19 -8.95 12.26
C LEU A 153 -3.09 -7.48 12.63
N ILE A 154 -3.41 -6.63 11.67
CA ILE A 154 -3.69 -5.23 11.94
C ILE A 154 -5.20 -5.04 11.91
N ALA A 155 -5.74 -4.42 12.96
CA ALA A 155 -7.07 -3.85 12.95
C ALA A 155 -6.96 -2.34 12.83
N SER A 156 -7.64 -1.76 11.84
CA SER A 156 -7.75 -0.32 11.68
C SER A 156 -9.21 0.08 11.71
N ARG A 157 -9.57 1.03 12.57
CA ARG A 157 -10.93 1.55 12.63
C ARG A 157 -11.38 2.15 11.31
N LEU A 158 -12.62 1.82 10.94
CA LEU A 158 -13.29 2.43 9.80
C LEU A 158 -13.68 3.88 10.10
N ILE A 159 -13.47 4.76 9.13
CA ILE A 159 -13.94 6.14 9.17
C ILE A 159 -15.14 6.24 8.24
N HIS A 160 -16.34 6.19 8.81
CA HIS A 160 -17.58 6.00 8.04
C HIS A 160 -17.86 7.09 6.99
N ASP A 161 -17.47 8.34 7.26
CA ASP A 161 -17.72 9.48 6.37
C ASP A 161 -16.57 9.74 5.37
N ALA A 162 -15.59 8.85 5.31
CA ALA A 162 -14.42 9.03 4.48
C ALA A 162 -14.65 8.52 3.05
N GLN A 163 -14.29 9.33 2.05
CA GLN A 163 -14.31 8.96 0.63
C GLN A 163 -12.91 8.49 0.19
N PRO A 164 -12.77 7.40 -0.59
CA PRO A 164 -11.50 7.06 -1.22
C PRO A 164 -10.95 8.19 -2.09
N LEU A 165 -9.66 8.54 -1.92
CA LEU A 165 -9.05 9.66 -2.64
C LEU A 165 -9.06 9.44 -4.15
N ASP A 166 -8.93 8.20 -4.62
CA ASP A 166 -9.01 7.88 -6.05
C ASP A 166 -10.37 8.25 -6.66
N THR A 167 -11.45 7.97 -5.94
CA THR A 167 -12.82 8.29 -6.33
C THR A 167 -13.04 9.79 -6.25
N PHE A 168 -12.55 10.45 -5.20
CA PHE A 168 -12.61 11.90 -5.06
C PHE A 168 -11.96 12.62 -6.25
N LEU A 169 -10.75 12.19 -6.64
CA LEU A 169 -9.98 12.80 -7.72
C LEU A 169 -10.52 12.50 -9.12
N THR A 170 -11.25 11.39 -9.30
CA THR A 170 -11.71 10.96 -10.64
C THR A 170 -13.18 11.25 -10.90
N LYS A 171 -14.02 11.45 -9.87
CA LYS A 171 -15.48 11.62 -10.02
C LYS A 171 -15.88 12.70 -11.02
N ALA A 172 -15.13 13.81 -11.10
CA ALA A 172 -15.44 14.92 -12.01
C ALA A 172 -15.29 14.56 -13.50
N PHE A 173 -14.58 13.48 -13.82
CA PHE A 173 -14.33 13.02 -15.19
C PHE A 173 -15.31 11.92 -15.64
N LEU A 174 -16.14 11.43 -14.71
CA LEU A 174 -17.05 10.33 -14.95
C LEU A 174 -18.49 10.86 -14.99
N SER A 175 -19.33 10.21 -15.81
CA SER A 175 -20.77 10.46 -15.75
C SER A 175 -21.32 9.99 -14.39
N PRO A 176 -22.38 10.60 -13.83
CA PRO A 176 -22.91 10.25 -12.51
C PRO A 176 -23.23 8.76 -12.31
N GLU A 177 -23.63 8.08 -13.40
CA GLU A 177 -23.99 6.65 -13.41
C GLU A 177 -22.79 5.70 -13.54
N VAL A 178 -21.57 6.23 -13.71
CA VAL A 178 -20.36 5.44 -13.95
C VAL A 178 -19.42 5.56 -12.76
N SER A 179 -19.25 4.46 -12.03
CA SER A 179 -18.24 4.35 -10.99
C SER A 179 -16.82 4.23 -11.58
N LEU A 180 -15.82 4.63 -10.78
CA LEU A 180 -14.41 4.42 -11.14
C LEU A 180 -14.09 2.93 -11.37
N ALA A 181 -14.68 2.03 -10.58
CA ALA A 181 -14.50 0.60 -10.74
C ALA A 181 -14.99 0.09 -12.11
N GLN A 182 -16.18 0.53 -12.55
CA GLN A 182 -16.72 0.19 -13.87
C GLN A 182 -15.83 0.73 -14.99
N ALA A 183 -15.37 1.98 -14.90
CA ALA A 183 -14.48 2.57 -15.90
C ALA A 183 -13.14 1.82 -16.00
N LYS A 184 -12.55 1.44 -14.87
CA LYS A 184 -11.32 0.62 -14.83
C LYS A 184 -11.54 -0.78 -15.41
N GLN A 185 -12.69 -1.39 -15.12
CA GLN A 185 -13.03 -2.70 -15.65
C GLN A 185 -13.22 -2.67 -17.17
N ALA A 186 -13.90 -1.64 -17.70
CA ALA A 186 -14.02 -1.40 -19.12
C ALA A 186 -12.65 -1.20 -19.79
N ALA A 187 -11.77 -0.39 -19.19
CA ALA A 187 -10.41 -0.20 -19.69
C ALA A 187 -9.61 -1.52 -19.73
N ALA A 188 -9.69 -2.32 -18.66
CA ALA A 188 -9.03 -3.61 -18.59
C ALA A 188 -9.56 -4.60 -19.64
N ARG A 189 -10.89 -4.66 -19.85
CA ARG A 189 -11.50 -5.52 -20.89
C ARG A 189 -11.04 -5.10 -22.28
N VAL A 190 -11.07 -3.81 -22.58
CA VAL A 190 -10.61 -3.26 -23.87
C VAL A 190 -9.13 -3.54 -24.12
N GLU A 191 -8.27 -3.41 -23.10
CA GLU A 191 -6.84 -3.74 -23.21
C GLU A 191 -6.59 -5.24 -23.41
N SER A 192 -7.41 -6.10 -22.80
CA SER A 192 -7.26 -7.55 -22.87
C SER A 192 -7.91 -8.21 -24.10
N ALA A 193 -8.70 -7.46 -24.86
CA ALA A 193 -9.47 -8.00 -25.99
C ALA A 193 -8.53 -8.46 -27.12
N ALA A 194 -8.55 -9.77 -27.43
CA ALA A 194 -7.89 -10.31 -28.60
C ALA A 194 -8.63 -9.86 -29.88
N PRO A 195 -7.93 -9.67 -31.02
CA PRO A 195 -8.56 -9.20 -32.26
C PRO A 195 -9.73 -10.06 -32.77
N ASP A 196 -9.79 -11.36 -32.42
CA ASP A 196 -10.63 -12.36 -33.10
C ASP A 196 -11.73 -13.02 -32.23
N SER A 197 -12.01 -12.55 -31.01
CA SER A 197 -13.07 -13.15 -30.17
C SER A 197 -14.46 -12.57 -30.49
N GLY A 198 -15.14 -13.12 -31.49
CA GLY A 198 -16.47 -12.67 -31.94
C GLY A 198 -17.62 -12.79 -30.92
N ALA A 199 -17.41 -13.43 -29.75
CA ALA A 199 -18.44 -13.66 -28.74
C ALA A 199 -18.65 -12.49 -27.74
N GLN A 200 -17.84 -11.42 -27.79
CA GLN A 200 -17.90 -10.27 -26.86
C GLN A 200 -18.04 -8.91 -27.58
N ALA A 201 -18.47 -8.91 -28.85
CA ALA A 201 -18.41 -7.71 -29.70
C ALA A 201 -19.24 -6.53 -29.17
N ASP A 202 -20.45 -6.78 -28.65
CA ASP A 202 -21.36 -5.73 -28.20
C ASP A 202 -20.92 -5.11 -26.87
N GLU A 203 -20.59 -5.92 -25.85
CA GLU A 203 -20.05 -5.44 -24.56
C GLU A 203 -18.74 -4.65 -24.77
N LEU A 204 -17.88 -5.12 -25.67
CA LEU A 204 -16.63 -4.44 -26.01
C LEU A 204 -16.87 -3.12 -26.76
N ALA A 205 -17.91 -3.03 -27.59
CA ALA A 205 -18.30 -1.80 -28.25
C ALA A 205 -18.81 -0.77 -27.23
N GLU A 206 -19.61 -1.19 -26.26
CA GLU A 206 -20.06 -0.34 -25.14
C GLU A 206 -18.90 0.17 -24.29
N ASP A 207 -17.96 -0.72 -23.92
CA ASP A 207 -16.76 -0.34 -23.17
C ASP A 207 -15.91 0.68 -23.96
N ARG A 208 -15.71 0.46 -25.27
CA ARG A 208 -15.00 1.41 -26.14
C ARG A 208 -15.71 2.75 -26.22
N ALA A 209 -17.04 2.75 -26.34
CA ALA A 209 -17.84 3.98 -26.37
C ALA A 209 -17.75 4.74 -25.04
N LEU A 210 -17.78 4.03 -23.91
CA LEU A 210 -17.57 4.60 -22.58
C LEU A 210 -16.20 5.25 -22.47
N LEU A 211 -15.13 4.54 -22.84
CA LEU A 211 -13.77 5.07 -22.78
C LEU A 211 -13.57 6.23 -23.76
N ALA A 212 -14.17 6.19 -24.94
CA ALA A 212 -14.14 7.31 -25.89
C ALA A 212 -14.81 8.56 -25.31
N ARG A 213 -15.95 8.40 -24.64
CA ARG A 213 -16.63 9.51 -23.94
C ARG A 213 -15.80 10.07 -22.79
N ILE A 214 -15.17 9.22 -21.98
CA ILE A 214 -14.28 9.66 -20.88
C ILE A 214 -13.07 10.41 -21.43
N ASN A 215 -12.49 9.94 -22.53
CA ASN A 215 -11.33 10.55 -23.17
C ASN A 215 -11.68 11.71 -24.12
N ASP A 216 -12.96 12.07 -24.26
CA ASP A 216 -13.37 13.21 -25.07
C ASP A 216 -12.69 14.49 -24.54
N PRO A 217 -11.99 15.27 -25.39
CA PRO A 217 -11.25 16.44 -24.95
C PRO A 217 -12.11 17.53 -24.27
N VAL A 218 -13.40 17.62 -24.58
CA VAL A 218 -14.32 18.56 -23.91
C VAL A 218 -14.64 18.06 -22.51
N ASN A 219 -14.95 16.77 -22.36
CA ASN A 219 -15.23 16.16 -21.06
C ASN A 219 -14.01 16.19 -20.13
N LEU A 220 -12.81 15.91 -20.65
CA LEU A 220 -11.56 16.01 -19.89
C LEU A 220 -11.31 17.42 -19.37
N ARG A 221 -11.53 18.45 -20.20
CA ARG A 221 -11.39 19.86 -19.80
C ARG A 221 -12.44 20.27 -18.77
N ALA A 222 -13.69 19.87 -18.97
CA ALA A 222 -14.77 20.15 -18.02
C ALA A 222 -14.50 19.48 -16.66
N GLY A 223 -14.09 18.20 -16.66
CA GLY A 223 -13.74 17.48 -15.44
C GLY A 223 -12.54 18.08 -14.72
N LYS A 224 -11.50 18.50 -15.47
CA LYS A 224 -10.36 19.23 -14.90
C LYS A 224 -10.83 20.52 -14.21
N GLN A 225 -11.64 21.33 -14.88
CA GLN A 225 -12.12 22.60 -14.32
C GLN A 225 -12.96 22.39 -13.08
N ALA A 226 -13.89 21.42 -13.10
CA ALA A 226 -14.71 21.08 -11.95
C ALA A 226 -13.87 20.62 -10.74
N LEU A 227 -12.81 19.84 -10.99
CA LEU A 227 -11.87 19.45 -9.94
C LEU A 227 -11.09 20.67 -9.41
N VAL A 228 -10.58 21.54 -10.29
CA VAL A 228 -9.91 22.80 -9.88
C VAL A 228 -10.83 23.65 -9.00
N ASP A 229 -12.09 23.83 -9.40
CA ASP A 229 -13.07 24.63 -8.66
C ASP A 229 -13.33 24.02 -7.27
N THR A 230 -13.50 22.69 -7.21
CA THR A 230 -13.66 21.95 -5.95
C THR A 230 -12.44 22.15 -5.04
N LEU A 231 -11.23 21.98 -5.57
CA LEU A 231 -9.99 22.11 -4.81
C LEU A 231 -9.74 23.55 -4.34
N ARG A 232 -10.09 24.57 -5.14
CA ARG A 232 -9.99 25.97 -4.73
C ARG A 232 -11.01 26.34 -3.66
N HIS A 233 -12.22 25.78 -3.75
CA HIS A 233 -13.31 26.09 -2.81
C HIS A 233 -13.15 25.37 -1.47
N ASN A 234 -12.88 24.07 -1.51
CA ASN A 234 -12.85 23.21 -0.32
C ASN A 234 -11.43 22.79 0.09
N GLY A 235 -10.39 23.07 -0.69
CA GLY A 235 -9.04 22.60 -0.40
C GLY A 235 -8.89 21.09 -0.55
N LEU A 236 -7.70 20.60 -0.21
CA LEU A 236 -7.38 19.18 -0.01
C LEU A 236 -6.15 19.08 0.90
N ASP A 237 -6.31 19.54 2.14
CA ASP A 237 -5.20 19.76 3.05
C ASP A 237 -4.61 18.44 3.53
N GLY A 238 -3.28 18.41 3.66
CA GLY A 238 -2.53 17.22 4.05
C GLY A 238 -2.24 16.27 2.88
N LEU A 239 -2.57 16.63 1.64
CA LEU A 239 -2.23 15.82 0.46
C LEU A 239 -0.72 15.67 0.31
N PHE A 240 0.02 16.77 0.31
CA PHE A 240 1.46 16.75 0.11
C PHE A 240 2.19 16.20 1.34
N ALA A 241 1.67 16.48 2.54
CA ALA A 241 2.13 15.83 3.75
C ALA A 241 2.00 14.30 3.65
N SER A 242 0.83 13.79 3.23
CA SER A 242 0.57 12.36 3.06
C SER A 242 1.44 11.73 1.97
N LEU A 243 1.60 12.40 0.83
CA LEU A 243 2.48 11.94 -0.26
C LEU A 243 3.94 11.87 0.20
N LEU A 244 4.43 12.89 0.92
CA LEU A 244 5.80 12.89 1.44
C LEU A 244 6.01 11.81 2.50
N VAL A 245 5.06 11.63 3.42
CA VAL A 245 5.17 10.59 4.45
C VAL A 245 5.19 9.22 3.83
N ARG A 246 4.38 8.97 2.80
CA ARG A 246 4.46 7.72 2.04
C ARG A 246 5.75 7.60 1.24
N LEU A 247 6.27 8.67 0.65
CA LEU A 247 7.59 8.62 0.01
C LEU A 247 8.70 8.32 1.04
N THR A 248 8.51 8.78 2.28
CA THR A 248 9.46 8.65 3.40
C THR A 248 9.37 7.30 4.11
N LEU A 249 8.17 6.74 4.30
CA LEU A 249 7.90 5.52 5.08
C LEU A 249 7.37 4.37 4.22
N GLY A 250 6.64 4.71 3.17
CA GLY A 250 5.88 3.82 2.31
C GLY A 250 6.68 3.11 1.21
N GLU A 251 6.01 2.15 0.59
CA GLU A 251 6.48 1.45 -0.61
C GLU A 251 6.33 2.33 -1.84
N ALA A 252 7.38 2.37 -2.67
CA ALA A 252 7.39 3.20 -3.87
C ALA A 252 6.33 2.79 -4.93
N SER A 253 5.81 1.55 -4.89
CA SER A 253 4.70 1.07 -5.74
C SER A 253 3.30 1.22 -5.10
N ASP A 254 3.25 1.70 -3.86
CA ASP A 254 2.04 1.88 -3.04
C ASP A 254 1.84 3.36 -2.65
N LEU A 255 2.50 4.25 -3.40
CA LEU A 255 2.36 5.72 -3.32
C LEU A 255 1.12 6.23 -4.07
N GLY A 256 0.30 5.33 -4.64
CA GLY A 256 -0.98 5.69 -5.23
C GLY A 256 -1.97 6.20 -4.17
N PRO A 257 -2.94 7.04 -4.56
CA PRO A 257 -3.99 7.51 -3.65
C PRO A 257 -5.00 6.42 -3.24
N ASP A 258 -4.82 5.16 -3.67
CA ASP A 258 -5.72 4.04 -3.37
C ASP A 258 -5.71 3.62 -1.88
N ASN A 259 -4.68 4.01 -1.14
CA ASN A 259 -4.59 3.86 0.31
C ASN A 259 -4.76 5.21 1.05
N MET A 260 -5.39 6.19 0.43
CA MET A 260 -5.71 7.47 1.05
C MET A 260 -7.22 7.72 1.03
N LEU A 261 -7.70 8.41 2.06
CA LEU A 261 -9.08 8.81 2.20
C LEU A 261 -9.19 10.34 2.29
N VAL A 262 -10.37 10.85 1.96
CA VAL A 262 -10.76 12.25 2.08
C VAL A 262 -11.91 12.34 3.07
N VAL A 263 -11.77 13.22 4.05
CA VAL A 263 -12.84 13.57 5.00
C VAL A 263 -13.11 15.07 4.93
N SER A 264 -14.30 15.47 5.39
CA SER A 264 -14.59 16.87 5.67
C SER A 264 -14.01 17.25 7.03
N GLY A 265 -13.13 18.25 7.06
CA GLY A 265 -12.67 18.88 8.28
C GLY A 265 -13.77 19.67 8.98
N GLU A 266 -13.54 20.03 10.24
CA GLU A 266 -14.45 20.90 11.02
C GLU A 266 -14.61 22.29 10.38
N ASP A 267 -13.61 22.72 9.61
CA ASP A 267 -13.58 23.95 8.81
C ASP A 267 -14.26 23.79 7.43
N ALA A 268 -14.96 22.68 7.20
CA ALA A 268 -15.57 22.29 5.93
C ALA A 268 -14.57 22.12 4.76
N ARG A 269 -13.26 22.18 5.02
CA ARG A 269 -12.23 21.88 4.02
C ARG A 269 -12.02 20.38 3.91
N HIS A 270 -11.71 19.89 2.71
CA HIS A 270 -11.32 18.50 2.55
C HIS A 270 -9.93 18.26 3.11
N LYS A 271 -9.77 17.13 3.82
CA LYS A 271 -8.52 16.73 4.45
C LYS A 271 -8.16 15.31 4.00
N VAL A 272 -6.87 15.08 3.75
CA VAL A 272 -6.34 13.77 3.35
C VAL A 272 -5.87 12.98 4.56
N ILE A 273 -6.29 11.72 4.62
CA ILE A 273 -5.90 10.73 5.62
C ILE A 273 -5.14 9.62 4.92
N SER A 274 -4.02 9.19 5.51
CA SER A 274 -3.30 8.01 5.07
C SER A 274 -3.72 6.79 5.88
N ILE A 275 -4.10 5.72 5.17
CA ILE A 275 -4.36 4.40 5.75
C ILE A 275 -3.36 3.38 5.19
N ASP A 276 -3.15 2.28 5.90
CA ASP A 276 -2.28 1.17 5.45
C ASP A 276 -0.92 1.65 4.94
N VAL A 277 -0.24 2.48 5.74
CA VAL A 277 1.14 2.86 5.39
C VAL A 277 2.04 1.65 5.61
N THR A 278 2.21 0.88 4.54
CA THR A 278 3.08 -0.29 4.47
C THR A 278 4.53 0.18 4.45
N GLY A 279 5.33 -0.26 5.41
CA GLY A 279 6.73 0.15 5.48
C GLY A 279 7.54 -0.34 4.28
N PHE A 280 8.73 0.20 4.10
CA PHE A 280 9.60 0.01 2.94
C PHE A 280 9.54 -1.39 2.31
N ARG A 281 9.26 -1.51 1.01
CA ARG A 281 9.46 -2.77 0.25
C ARG A 281 10.59 -2.77 -0.75
N TYR A 282 11.18 -1.62 -1.03
CA TYR A 282 12.30 -1.50 -1.95
C TYR A 282 13.59 -1.33 -1.19
N ASP A 283 14.67 -1.89 -1.73
CA ASP A 283 16.02 -1.47 -1.36
C ASP A 283 16.13 0.03 -1.59
N ARG A 284 16.85 0.71 -0.70
CA ARG A 284 17.10 2.14 -0.82
C ARG A 284 18.60 2.37 -0.83
N GLU A 285 19.04 3.21 -1.75
CA GLU A 285 20.34 3.87 -1.66
C GLU A 285 20.09 5.23 -1.04
N GLN A 286 20.41 5.37 0.25
CA GLN A 286 20.10 6.57 1.04
C GLN A 286 18.58 6.84 1.12
N ASP A 287 18.10 7.93 0.54
CA ASP A 287 16.71 8.37 0.53
C ASP A 287 15.93 7.96 -0.73
N VAL A 288 16.60 7.43 -1.76
CA VAL A 288 15.99 7.03 -3.03
C VAL A 288 15.80 5.52 -3.09
N PRO A 289 14.64 5.01 -3.57
CA PRO A 289 14.51 3.60 -3.90
C PRO A 289 15.55 3.18 -4.96
N SER A 290 16.22 2.04 -4.79
CA SER A 290 17.27 1.54 -5.69
C SER A 290 16.75 1.14 -7.09
N ASP A 291 15.43 1.15 -7.32
CA ASP A 291 14.85 0.84 -8.61
C ASP A 291 14.84 2.11 -9.50
N PRO A 292 15.43 2.06 -10.71
CA PRO A 292 15.64 3.22 -11.57
C PRO A 292 14.35 3.88 -12.06
N ARG A 293 13.18 3.23 -11.88
CA ARG A 293 11.88 3.84 -12.15
C ARG A 293 11.53 4.93 -11.13
N PHE A 294 12.15 4.91 -9.96
CA PHE A 294 11.98 5.91 -8.91
C PHE A 294 13.06 6.97 -9.02
N ARG A 295 12.66 8.15 -9.48
CA ARG A 295 13.57 9.26 -9.74
C ARG A 295 13.91 10.08 -8.50
N HIS A 296 13.00 10.12 -7.53
CA HIS A 296 13.04 11.07 -6.43
C HIS A 296 13.08 10.35 -5.08
N GLY A 297 13.94 10.83 -4.18
CA GLY A 297 13.99 10.43 -2.79
C GLY A 297 13.21 11.40 -1.89
N TRP A 298 12.84 10.94 -0.70
CA TRP A 298 12.16 11.80 0.28
C TRP A 298 13.09 12.90 0.82
N GLY A 299 14.39 12.63 0.94
CA GLY A 299 15.34 13.57 1.53
C GLY A 299 15.58 14.77 0.64
N ASP A 300 15.51 14.63 -0.69
CA ASP A 300 15.55 15.77 -1.62
C ASP A 300 14.39 16.73 -1.39
N VAL A 301 13.19 16.20 -1.16
CA VAL A 301 11.99 17.02 -0.87
C VAL A 301 12.12 17.71 0.48
N ILE A 302 12.61 17.01 1.51
CA ILE A 302 12.85 17.60 2.84
C ILE A 302 13.94 18.66 2.81
N ARG A 303 15.01 18.47 2.03
CA ARG A 303 16.11 19.44 1.90
C ARG A 303 15.71 20.66 1.07
N ALA A 304 14.85 20.48 0.06
CA ALA A 304 14.39 21.55 -0.82
C ALA A 304 12.85 21.57 -0.95
N PRO A 305 12.11 22.07 0.07
CA PRO A 305 10.64 22.12 0.05
C PRO A 305 10.04 22.88 -1.14
N ALA A 306 10.79 23.80 -1.75
CA ALA A 306 10.36 24.50 -2.96
C ALA A 306 10.14 23.57 -4.17
N SER A 307 10.77 22.38 -4.19
CA SER A 307 10.58 21.38 -5.25
C SER A 307 9.42 20.41 -5.00
N ALA A 308 8.71 20.57 -3.87
CA ALA A 308 7.71 19.61 -3.39
C ALA A 308 6.63 19.32 -4.42
N LEU A 309 6.09 20.35 -5.09
CA LEU A 309 5.02 20.18 -6.06
C LEU A 309 5.44 19.26 -7.21
N ASP A 310 6.56 19.58 -7.86
CA ASP A 310 7.07 18.82 -9.01
C ASP A 310 7.42 17.38 -8.64
N VAL A 311 8.06 17.20 -7.48
CA VAL A 311 8.51 15.88 -7.05
C VAL A 311 7.34 14.99 -6.61
N LEU A 312 6.42 15.52 -5.79
CA LEU A 312 5.34 14.73 -5.22
C LEU A 312 4.24 14.41 -6.26
N LEU A 313 4.09 15.23 -7.30
CA LEU A 313 3.20 14.95 -8.42
C LEU A 313 3.86 14.18 -9.57
N HIS A 314 5.17 13.93 -9.50
CA HIS A 314 5.84 13.12 -10.50
C HIS A 314 5.29 11.69 -10.50
N LYS A 315 5.17 11.07 -11.67
CA LYS A 315 4.60 9.71 -11.85
C LYS A 315 5.27 8.59 -11.03
N SER A 316 6.49 8.83 -10.56
CA SER A 316 7.20 7.88 -9.68
C SER A 316 6.75 7.97 -8.22
N VAL A 317 6.05 9.04 -7.86
CA VAL A 317 5.42 9.25 -6.55
C VAL A 317 3.91 9.09 -6.73
N MET A 318 3.26 10.01 -7.43
CA MET A 318 1.83 9.92 -7.73
C MET A 318 1.60 9.11 -9.02
N SER A 319 1.63 7.77 -8.91
CA SER A 319 1.41 6.88 -10.07
C SER A 319 -0.03 6.89 -10.59
N ASP A 320 -0.24 6.44 -11.82
CA ASP A 320 -1.56 6.32 -12.44
C ASP A 320 -2.37 5.11 -11.96
N ARG A 321 -1.86 4.33 -10.99
CA ARG A 321 -2.49 3.08 -10.49
C ARG A 321 -3.95 3.29 -10.08
N TYR A 322 -4.26 4.41 -9.45
CA TYR A 322 -5.63 4.75 -9.03
C TYR A 322 -6.59 4.88 -10.22
N ALA A 323 -6.10 5.40 -11.34
CA ALA A 323 -6.81 5.59 -12.59
C ALA A 323 -6.30 4.64 -13.70
N THR A 324 -5.93 3.41 -13.34
CA THR A 324 -5.38 2.42 -14.30
C THR A 324 -6.29 2.29 -15.52
N GLY A 325 -5.71 2.41 -16.72
CA GLY A 325 -6.45 2.39 -17.99
C GLY A 325 -7.05 3.74 -18.41
N LEU A 326 -7.00 4.77 -17.54
CA LEU A 326 -7.54 6.11 -17.76
C LEU A 326 -6.41 7.17 -17.74
N LYS A 327 -5.36 6.96 -18.53
CA LYS A 327 -4.13 7.79 -18.52
C LYS A 327 -4.40 9.29 -18.75
N SER A 328 -5.34 9.63 -19.62
CA SER A 328 -5.72 11.01 -19.90
C SER A 328 -6.36 11.68 -18.68
N VAL A 329 -7.17 10.94 -17.91
CA VAL A 329 -7.76 11.43 -16.65
C VAL A 329 -6.67 11.67 -15.62
N HIS A 330 -5.72 10.74 -15.46
CA HIS A 330 -4.57 10.94 -14.57
C HIS A 330 -3.79 12.22 -14.90
N ALA A 331 -3.48 12.46 -16.18
CA ALA A 331 -2.79 13.68 -16.60
C ALA A 331 -3.58 14.95 -16.24
N MET A 332 -4.91 14.95 -16.42
CA MET A 332 -5.76 16.08 -16.05
C MET A 332 -5.82 16.28 -14.53
N VAL A 333 -5.85 15.21 -13.73
CA VAL A 333 -5.82 15.29 -12.26
C VAL A 333 -4.52 15.93 -11.78
N ILE A 334 -3.36 15.49 -12.31
CA ILE A 334 -2.06 16.09 -11.96
C ILE A 334 -2.05 17.59 -12.29
N GLN A 335 -2.57 17.98 -13.46
CA GLN A 335 -2.69 19.40 -13.82
C GLN A 335 -3.64 20.17 -12.91
N ALA A 336 -4.78 19.59 -12.53
CA ALA A 336 -5.75 20.23 -11.65
C ALA A 336 -5.18 20.46 -10.25
N ILE A 337 -4.49 19.46 -9.68
CA ILE A 337 -3.81 19.57 -8.37
C ILE A 337 -2.71 20.63 -8.45
N GLY A 338 -1.87 20.57 -9.49
CA GLY A 338 -0.81 21.56 -9.71
C GLY A 338 -1.34 22.99 -9.80
N GLU A 339 -2.47 23.20 -10.49
CA GLU A 339 -3.07 24.52 -10.67
C GLU A 339 -3.79 25.04 -9.41
N ALA A 340 -4.52 24.15 -8.71
CA ALA A 340 -5.36 24.55 -7.59
C ALA A 340 -4.60 24.64 -6.26
N LEU A 341 -3.57 23.81 -6.07
CA LEU A 341 -2.88 23.62 -4.79
C LEU A 341 -1.40 24.01 -4.82
N ASP A 342 -0.92 24.75 -5.83
CA ASP A 342 0.47 25.22 -5.96
C ASP A 342 1.01 25.85 -4.65
N GLY A 343 0.19 26.71 -4.02
CA GLY A 343 0.54 27.37 -2.77
C GLY A 343 0.55 26.48 -1.51
N GLN A 344 0.12 25.22 -1.60
CA GLN A 344 0.01 24.31 -0.45
C GLN A 344 1.20 23.37 -0.30
N ALA A 345 1.84 22.96 -1.39
CA ALA A 345 2.87 21.92 -1.37
C ALA A 345 4.05 22.27 -0.46
N ARG A 346 4.59 23.48 -0.59
CA ARG A 346 5.74 23.92 0.20
C ARG A 346 5.41 24.04 1.70
N PRO A 347 4.34 24.73 2.13
CA PRO A 347 3.98 24.80 3.55
C PRO A 347 3.77 23.44 4.21
N GLU A 348 3.11 22.50 3.52
CA GLU A 348 2.88 21.16 4.07
C GLU A 348 4.19 20.37 4.21
N VAL A 349 5.10 20.46 3.24
CA VAL A 349 6.41 19.81 3.35
C VAL A 349 7.27 20.45 4.44
N GLU A 350 7.23 21.77 4.60
CA GLU A 350 7.92 22.45 5.70
C GLU A 350 7.37 22.01 7.07
N MET A 351 6.06 21.86 7.21
CA MET A 351 5.44 21.29 8.41
C MET A 351 5.94 19.86 8.68
N VAL A 352 5.95 18.98 7.67
CA VAL A 352 6.45 17.61 7.83
C VAL A 352 7.93 17.60 8.24
N LYS A 353 8.76 18.44 7.61
CA LYS A 353 10.18 18.60 7.98
C LYS A 353 10.31 19.00 9.45
N GLN A 354 9.61 20.05 9.88
CA GLN A 354 9.67 20.55 11.25
C GLN A 354 9.20 19.50 12.26
N TRP A 355 8.11 18.80 11.94
CA TRP A 355 7.59 17.72 12.75
C TRP A 355 8.62 16.60 12.95
N TYR A 356 9.21 16.09 11.85
CA TYR A 356 10.29 15.09 11.94
C TYR A 356 11.50 15.62 12.71
N ALA A 357 11.90 16.88 12.51
CA ALA A 357 13.04 17.47 13.20
C ALA A 357 12.84 17.54 14.73
N ALA A 358 11.59 17.76 15.16
CA ALA A 358 11.17 17.86 16.55
C ALA A 358 10.96 16.50 17.24
N LEU A 359 10.87 15.39 16.49
CA LEU A 359 10.68 14.06 17.08
C LEU A 359 11.83 13.70 18.03
N ASP A 360 11.46 13.24 19.22
CA ASP A 360 12.37 12.48 20.07
C ASP A 360 12.50 11.07 19.51
N VAL A 361 13.66 10.77 18.91
CA VAL A 361 13.98 9.45 18.34
C VAL A 361 13.87 8.35 19.40
N ASN A 362 14.20 8.63 20.66
CA ASN A 362 14.13 7.62 21.71
C ASN A 362 12.67 7.21 21.99
N SER A 363 11.79 8.21 22.11
CA SER A 363 10.34 7.99 22.25
C SER A 363 9.74 7.36 21.00
N ALA A 364 10.04 7.89 19.81
CA ALA A 364 9.46 7.39 18.55
C ALA A 364 9.89 5.94 18.23
N THR A 365 11.10 5.53 18.65
CA THR A 365 11.55 4.14 18.53
C THR A 365 11.14 3.25 19.71
N ALA A 366 10.57 3.81 20.78
CA ALA A 366 10.10 3.03 21.93
C ALA A 366 8.88 2.17 21.55
N SER A 367 7.99 2.66 20.68
CA SER A 367 6.86 1.87 20.16
C SER A 367 7.33 0.64 19.37
N LEU A 368 8.39 0.77 18.57
CA LEU A 368 9.02 -0.36 17.87
C LEU A 368 9.62 -1.38 18.84
N ARG A 369 10.18 -0.93 19.98
CA ARG A 369 10.71 -1.83 21.02
C ARG A 369 9.59 -2.54 21.77
N SER A 370 8.54 -1.82 22.18
CA SER A 370 7.35 -2.36 22.82
C SER A 370 6.69 -3.44 21.96
N LEU A 371 6.59 -3.17 20.66
CA LEU A 371 6.13 -4.13 19.67
C LEU A 371 7.02 -5.39 19.61
N GLY A 372 8.34 -5.23 19.64
CA GLY A 372 9.28 -6.34 19.77
C GLY A 372 9.02 -7.19 21.03
N ASP A 373 8.72 -6.55 22.17
CA ASP A 373 8.38 -7.25 23.42
C ASP A 373 7.03 -7.98 23.33
N GLN A 374 6.01 -7.39 22.72
CA GLN A 374 4.72 -8.06 22.47
C GLN A 374 4.89 -9.31 21.60
N LEU A 375 5.74 -9.22 20.58
CA LEU A 375 6.03 -10.33 19.67
C LEU A 375 6.81 -11.47 20.33
N LYS A 376 7.58 -11.23 21.41
CA LYS A 376 8.24 -12.31 22.19
C LYS A 376 7.22 -13.30 22.75
N GLY A 377 6.02 -12.83 23.10
CA GLY A 377 4.92 -13.68 23.54
C GLY A 377 4.47 -14.70 22.50
N MET A 378 4.80 -14.49 21.22
CA MET A 378 4.47 -15.38 20.09
C MET A 378 5.65 -16.26 19.66
N SER A 379 6.77 -16.25 20.39
CA SER A 379 8.00 -16.96 20.01
C SER A 379 7.84 -18.48 19.82
N ALA A 380 6.84 -19.09 20.46
CA ALA A 380 6.54 -20.51 20.32
C ALA A 380 5.70 -20.85 19.07
N ALA A 381 5.16 -19.85 18.35
CA ALA A 381 4.37 -20.09 17.15
C ALA A 381 5.26 -20.62 16.02
N GLY A 382 4.84 -21.72 15.37
CA GLY A 382 5.64 -22.40 14.34
C GLY A 382 5.98 -21.54 13.12
N TRP A 383 5.18 -20.49 12.87
CA TRP A 383 5.37 -19.54 11.78
C TRP A 383 6.31 -18.37 12.14
N MET A 384 6.57 -18.15 13.44
CA MET A 384 7.31 -16.97 13.91
C MET A 384 8.78 -17.07 13.50
N PRO A 385 9.36 -16.02 12.91
CA PRO A 385 10.78 -16.00 12.60
C PRO A 385 11.69 -16.09 13.82
N ASP A 386 12.95 -16.42 13.57
CA ASP A 386 13.98 -16.37 14.60
C ASP A 386 14.08 -14.98 15.24
N ALA A 387 14.12 -14.94 16.58
CA ALA A 387 14.17 -13.68 17.34
C ALA A 387 15.33 -12.75 16.93
N ALA A 388 16.47 -13.32 16.54
CA ALA A 388 17.61 -12.55 16.04
C ALA A 388 17.26 -11.76 14.76
N LEU A 389 16.52 -12.38 13.84
CA LEU A 389 16.08 -11.73 12.61
C LEU A 389 15.01 -10.67 12.87
N VAL A 390 14.11 -10.92 13.82
CA VAL A 390 13.13 -9.92 14.28
C VAL A 390 13.84 -8.69 14.83
N ASN A 391 14.82 -8.88 15.72
CA ASN A 391 15.61 -7.78 16.29
C ASN A 391 16.40 -7.02 15.22
N GLN A 392 16.98 -7.72 14.24
CA GLN A 392 17.68 -7.10 13.12
C GLN A 392 16.75 -6.15 12.33
N VAL A 393 15.53 -6.61 12.03
CA VAL A 393 14.54 -5.81 11.30
C VAL A 393 14.07 -4.59 12.13
N LEU A 394 13.82 -4.76 13.42
CA LEU A 394 13.46 -3.65 14.32
C LEU A 394 14.59 -2.59 14.42
N ALA A 395 15.84 -3.04 14.50
CA ALA A 395 17.02 -2.17 14.53
C ALA A 395 17.18 -1.39 13.22
N ARG A 396 16.89 -2.04 12.08
CA ARG A 396 16.88 -1.38 10.76
C ARG A 396 15.84 -0.27 10.68
N ASN A 397 14.60 -0.52 11.09
CA ASN A 397 13.54 0.51 11.12
C ASN A 397 13.90 1.67 12.06
N SER A 398 14.47 1.37 13.23
CA SER A 398 14.92 2.39 14.19
C SER A 398 16.04 3.26 13.62
N SER A 399 17.03 2.64 12.96
CA SER A 399 18.13 3.34 12.29
C SER A 399 17.63 4.24 11.16
N PHE A 400 16.65 3.76 10.39
CA PHE A 400 16.03 4.54 9.33
C PHE A 400 15.31 5.78 9.88
N LEU A 401 14.47 5.61 10.90
CA LEU A 401 13.77 6.74 11.53
C LEU A 401 14.75 7.77 12.06
N ASN A 402 15.84 7.33 12.69
CA ASN A 402 16.91 8.23 13.10
C ASN A 402 17.51 8.99 11.90
N ASN A 403 17.76 8.33 10.77
CA ASN A 403 18.25 8.99 9.56
C ASN A 403 17.28 10.07 9.04
N VAL A 404 15.98 9.78 9.03
CA VAL A 404 14.94 10.77 8.66
C VAL A 404 15.01 11.98 9.58
N VAL A 405 15.00 11.77 10.90
CA VAL A 405 15.06 12.86 11.89
C VAL A 405 16.33 13.69 11.74
N GLN A 406 17.49 13.05 11.57
CA GLN A 406 18.76 13.77 11.38
C GLN A 406 18.80 14.55 10.07
N THR A 407 18.18 14.02 9.01
CA THR A 407 18.06 14.72 7.72
C THR A 407 17.14 15.93 7.85
N SER A 408 16.02 15.80 8.55
CA SER A 408 15.05 16.89 8.76
C SER A 408 15.57 18.03 9.64
N ARG A 409 16.54 17.77 10.52
CA ARG A 409 17.23 18.78 11.34
C ARG A 409 18.25 19.61 10.58
N LYS A 410 18.67 19.17 9.40
CA LYS A 410 19.55 19.91 8.48
C LYS A 410 18.71 20.74 7.52
#